data_AF-A0A7W0TXV3-F1
#
_entry.id   AF-A0A7W0TXV3-F1
#
_cell.length_a   1.000
_cell.length_b   1.000
_cell.length_c   1.000
_cell.angle_alpha   90.00
_cell.angle_beta   90.00
_cell.angle_gamma   90.00
#
_symmetry.space_group_name_H-M   'P 1'
#
loop_
_entity.id
_entity.type
_entity.pdbx_description
1 polymer ?
#
loop_
_entity_poly.entity_id
_entity_poly.type
_entity_poly.pdbx_seq_one_letter_code
_entity_poly.pdbx_strand_id
1 'polypeptide(L)'
;MEIETRSGGALETACDALIVPVSGRSGIDTVGGLASELDPEVRDAIAGLVEAARFTGKPGSTLSLTTLGRLPARRLVLAGIGETDGLTEEGIARGYGAAAREARGAGAHEVVAVAPPA
;
A
#
# COMPACT_ATOMS: atom_id res chain seq x y z
N MET A 1 8.53 -18.26 -7.36
CA MET A 1 8.22 -17.15 -6.44
C MET A 1 8.83 -17.53 -5.12
N GLU A 2 9.72 -16.70 -4.61
CA GLU A 2 10.35 -16.85 -3.30
C GLU A 2 9.67 -15.86 -2.36
N ILE A 3 9.42 -16.27 -1.11
CA ILE A 3 8.77 -15.44 -0.10
C ILE A 3 9.63 -15.46 1.15
N GLU A 4 10.03 -14.29 1.59
CA GLU A 4 10.69 -14.06 2.86
C GLU A 4 9.78 -13.23 3.76
N THR A 5 9.95 -13.38 5.08
CA THR A 5 9.26 -12.54 6.07
C THR A 5 10.29 -11.80 6.91
N ARG A 6 10.00 -10.53 7.20
CA ARG A 6 10.85 -9.65 8.02
C ARG A 6 9.95 -8.79 8.90
N SER A 7 10.46 -8.38 10.05
CA SER A 7 9.75 -7.46 10.95
C SER A 7 10.28 -6.04 10.79
N GLY A 8 9.40 -5.09 10.50
CA GLY A 8 9.74 -3.66 10.34
C GLY A 8 10.49 -3.33 9.04
N GLY A 9 10.84 -2.06 8.87
CA GLY A 9 11.74 -1.59 7.82
C GLY A 9 11.11 -1.48 6.42
N ALA A 10 9.77 -1.47 6.30
CA ALA A 10 9.10 -1.55 5.01
C ALA A 10 9.33 -0.30 4.14
N LEU A 11 9.41 0.89 4.75
CA LEU A 11 9.67 2.14 4.05
C LEU A 11 11.12 2.29 3.63
N GLU A 12 12.06 1.66 4.35
CA GLU A 12 13.50 1.71 4.11
C GLU A 12 13.97 0.66 3.10
N THR A 13 13.11 -0.31 2.76
CA THR A 13 13.46 -1.41 1.86
C THR A 13 13.36 -0.97 0.41
N ALA A 14 14.48 -0.99 -0.31
CA ALA A 14 14.49 -0.81 -1.76
C ALA A 14 13.81 -2.01 -2.44
N CYS A 15 12.85 -1.72 -3.32
CA CYS A 15 12.12 -2.72 -4.11
C CYS A 15 11.46 -2.06 -5.32
N ASP A 16 10.93 -2.85 -6.26
CA ASP A 16 10.21 -2.31 -7.40
C ASP A 16 8.82 -1.78 -7.01
N ALA A 17 8.14 -2.45 -6.08
CA ALA A 17 6.86 -2.02 -5.55
C ALA A 17 6.70 -2.33 -4.06
N LEU A 18 6.30 -1.32 -3.29
CA LEU A 18 5.84 -1.46 -1.92
C LEU A 18 4.31 -1.48 -1.90
N ILE A 19 3.72 -2.57 -1.43
CA ILE A 19 2.27 -2.72 -1.25
C ILE A 19 1.91 -2.37 0.20
N VAL A 20 0.97 -1.43 0.36
CA VAL A 20 0.48 -1.00 1.68
C VAL A 20 -1.05 -1.19 1.75
N PRO A 21 -1.57 -1.93 2.75
CA PRO A 21 -3.00 -2.11 2.93
C PRO A 21 -3.69 -0.82 3.36
N VAL A 22 -4.92 -0.62 2.90
CA VAL A 22 -5.78 0.51 3.23
C VAL A 22 -7.15 -0.02 3.66
N SER A 23 -7.51 0.19 4.93
CA SER A 23 -8.80 -0.17 5.52
C SER A 23 -9.57 1.05 6.05
N GLY A 24 -10.77 1.32 5.54
CA GLY A 24 -11.64 2.40 6.03
C GLY A 24 -11.90 3.52 5.02
N ARG A 25 -12.67 4.53 5.45
CA ARG A 25 -13.36 5.49 4.57
C ARG A 25 -12.61 6.81 4.28
N SER A 26 -11.46 7.10 4.89
CA SER A 26 -10.83 8.42 4.73
C SER A 26 -9.30 8.38 4.76
N GLY A 27 -8.71 9.00 3.73
CA GLY A 27 -7.43 9.71 3.85
C GLY A 27 -6.20 8.93 4.28
N ILE A 28 -5.11 9.67 4.41
CA ILE A 28 -3.76 9.13 4.65
C ILE A 28 -3.53 8.51 6.03
N ASP A 29 -4.45 8.72 6.97
CA ASP A 29 -4.49 7.99 8.24
C ASP A 29 -4.46 6.46 8.01
N THR A 30 -4.80 6.06 6.77
CA THR A 30 -4.93 4.69 6.30
C THR A 30 -3.80 4.20 5.38
N VAL A 31 -2.62 4.83 5.32
CA VAL A 31 -1.43 4.18 4.71
C VAL A 31 -0.91 3.10 5.66
N GLY A 32 -1.75 2.10 5.96
CA GLY A 32 -1.45 0.87 6.69
C GLY A 32 -0.66 1.03 8.00
N GLY A 33 -0.86 2.12 8.75
CA GLY A 33 -0.09 2.42 9.97
C GLY A 33 1.30 3.03 9.75
N LEU A 34 1.81 3.04 8.51
CA LEU A 34 3.10 3.62 8.14
C LEU A 34 3.07 5.15 8.00
N ALA A 35 1.90 5.77 8.04
CA ALA A 35 1.75 7.22 7.89
C ALA A 35 2.54 8.02 8.95
N SER A 36 2.79 7.44 10.12
CA SER A 36 3.58 8.06 11.19
C SER A 36 5.10 8.01 10.96
N GLU A 37 5.55 7.09 10.11
CA GLU A 37 6.97 6.88 9.78
C GLU A 37 7.41 7.65 8.52
N LEU A 38 6.44 8.14 7.73
CA LEU A 38 6.69 8.94 6.54
C LEU A 38 7.08 10.39 6.88
N ASP A 39 8.01 10.93 6.10
CA ASP A 39 8.27 12.37 6.08
C ASP A 39 6.97 13.17 5.85
N PRO A 40 6.70 14.25 6.61
CA PRO A 40 5.44 14.98 6.53
C PRO A 40 5.10 15.45 5.11
N GLU A 41 6.08 15.90 4.34
CA GLU A 41 5.86 16.34 2.94
C GLU A 41 5.47 15.18 2.02
N VAL A 42 6.08 14.00 2.20
CA VAL A 42 5.77 12.80 1.40
C VAL A 42 4.38 12.30 1.74
N ARG A 43 4.06 12.30 3.04
CA ARG A 43 2.74 11.99 3.55
C ARG A 43 1.72 12.95 2.91
N ASP A 44 1.84 14.24 3.10
CA ASP A 44 0.83 15.21 2.61
C ASP A 44 0.64 15.12 1.08
N ALA A 45 1.70 14.84 0.32
CA ALA A 45 1.62 14.59 -1.12
C ALA A 45 0.82 13.31 -1.46
N ILE A 46 1.09 12.19 -0.78
CA ILE A 46 0.31 10.95 -0.93
C ILE A 46 -1.16 11.20 -0.55
N ALA A 47 -1.42 12.00 0.49
CA ALA A 47 -2.77 12.30 0.97
C ALA A 47 -3.56 13.02 -0.12
N GLY A 48 -2.96 14.06 -0.71
CA GLY A 48 -3.54 14.79 -1.83
C GLY A 48 -3.86 13.90 -3.03
N LEU A 49 -2.98 12.93 -3.34
CA LEU A 49 -3.20 11.97 -4.43
C LEU A 49 -4.33 10.98 -4.12
N VAL A 50 -4.41 10.48 -2.88
CA VAL A 50 -5.48 9.59 -2.41
C VAL A 50 -6.85 10.28 -2.48
N GLU A 51 -6.92 11.52 -1.96
CA GLU A 51 -8.13 12.35 -2.00
C GLU A 51 -8.54 12.68 -3.44
N ALA A 52 -7.59 13.10 -4.29
CA ALA A 52 -7.86 13.38 -5.70
C ALA A 52 -8.38 12.15 -6.47
N ALA A 53 -7.84 10.96 -6.17
CA ALA A 53 -8.29 9.69 -6.73
C ALA A 53 -9.59 9.17 -6.10
N ARG A 54 -10.11 9.82 -5.04
CA ARG A 54 -11.25 9.36 -4.24
C ARG A 54 -11.09 7.90 -3.80
N PHE A 55 -9.86 7.52 -3.42
CA PHE A 55 -9.54 6.15 -3.05
C PHE A 55 -10.01 5.85 -1.62
N THR A 56 -10.93 4.90 -1.46
CA THR A 56 -11.61 4.62 -0.18
C THR A 56 -11.33 3.22 0.39
N GLY A 57 -10.24 2.56 -0.04
CA GLY A 57 -9.86 1.25 0.52
C GLY A 57 -10.83 0.08 0.26
N LYS A 58 -11.71 0.16 -0.76
CA LYS A 58 -12.65 -0.93 -1.09
C LYS A 58 -11.90 -2.22 -1.41
N PRO A 59 -12.40 -3.41 -1.01
CA PRO A 59 -11.74 -4.68 -1.30
C PRO A 59 -11.44 -4.85 -2.79
N GLY A 60 -10.17 -5.13 -3.11
CA GLY A 60 -9.72 -5.33 -4.49
C GLY A 60 -9.53 -4.06 -5.32
N SER A 61 -9.74 -2.87 -4.75
CA SER A 61 -9.33 -1.62 -5.39
C SER A 61 -7.83 -1.36 -5.18
N THR A 62 -7.20 -0.70 -6.14
CA THR A 62 -5.79 -0.33 -6.08
C THR A 62 -5.57 1.13 -6.44
N LEU A 63 -4.55 1.75 -5.85
CA LEU A 63 -4.00 3.02 -6.31
C LEU A 63 -2.49 2.91 -6.40
N SER A 64 -1.93 3.17 -7.57
CA SER A 64 -0.49 3.03 -7.82
C SER A 64 0.16 4.38 -8.03
N LEU A 65 1.17 4.68 -7.22
CA LEU A 65 1.87 5.96 -7.18
C LEU A 65 3.37 5.73 -7.45
N THR A 66 3.96 6.57 -8.30
CA THR A 66 5.41 6.58 -8.48
C THR A 66 6.04 7.41 -7.36
N THR A 67 7.10 6.91 -6.72
CA THR A 67 7.70 7.56 -5.55
C THR A 67 8.68 8.67 -5.93
N LEU A 68 9.16 8.68 -7.18
CA LEU A 68 10.11 9.68 -7.71
C LEU A 68 11.36 9.85 -6.82
N GLY A 69 11.81 8.76 -6.18
CA GLY A 69 12.97 8.78 -5.29
C GLY A 69 12.71 9.33 -3.88
N ARG A 70 11.46 9.67 -3.54
CA ARG A 70 11.06 10.07 -2.18
C ARG A 70 10.97 8.89 -1.21
N LEU A 71 10.90 7.67 -1.73
CA LEU A 71 11.04 6.42 -1.00
C LEU A 71 12.05 5.52 -1.73
N PRO A 72 12.78 4.64 -1.02
CA PRO A 72 13.59 3.57 -1.61
C PRO A 72 12.82 2.68 -2.58
N ALA A 73 11.56 2.37 -2.28
CA ALA A 73 10.65 1.69 -3.19
C ALA A 73 10.38 2.56 -4.43
N ARG A 74 10.45 2.00 -5.64
CA ARG A 74 10.22 2.76 -6.89
C ARG A 74 8.75 3.15 -7.10
N ARG A 75 7.84 2.34 -6.54
CA ARG A 75 6.39 2.50 -6.63
C ARG A 75 5.74 2.15 -5.30
N LEU A 76 4.71 2.90 -4.94
CA LEU A 76 3.81 2.62 -3.83
C LEU A 76 2.47 2.14 -4.41
N VAL A 77 2.00 0.97 -3.98
CA VAL A 77 0.70 0.42 -4.38
C VAL A 77 -0.18 0.31 -3.15
N LEU A 78 -1.24 1.10 -3.10
CA LEU A 78 -2.24 1.02 -2.05
C LEU A 78 -3.22 -0.11 -2.37
N ALA A 79 -3.40 -1.02 -1.43
CA ALA A 79 -4.30 -2.17 -1.54
C ALA A 79 -5.55 -1.95 -0.69
N GLY A 80 -6.71 -1.75 -1.31
CA GLY A 80 -7.96 -1.65 -0.58
C GLY A 80 -8.40 -3.01 -0.04
N ILE A 81 -8.57 -3.10 1.29
CA ILE A 81 -8.90 -4.36 1.99
C ILE A 81 -10.26 -4.35 2.70
N GLY A 82 -10.99 -3.23 2.68
CA GLY A 82 -12.33 -3.12 3.28
C GLY A 82 -12.42 -2.10 4.40
N GLU A 83 -13.41 -2.26 5.27
CA GLU A 83 -13.59 -1.42 6.46
C GLU A 83 -12.84 -2.03 7.65
N THR A 84 -12.28 -1.19 8.52
CA THR A 84 -11.50 -1.62 9.69
C THR A 84 -12.30 -2.53 10.62
N ASP A 85 -13.56 -2.18 10.92
CA ASP A 85 -14.42 -2.91 11.86
C ASP A 85 -15.04 -4.19 11.26
N GLY A 86 -14.68 -4.55 10.02
CA GLY A 86 -15.28 -5.65 9.27
C GLY A 86 -14.31 -6.29 8.28
N LEU A 87 -13.01 -6.30 8.60
CA LEU A 87 -12.01 -6.98 7.77
C LEU A 87 -12.33 -8.47 7.69
N THR A 88 -12.24 -9.00 6.47
CA THR A 88 -12.44 -10.43 6.18
C THR A 88 -11.23 -10.98 5.45
N GLU A 89 -10.95 -12.27 5.63
CA GLU A 89 -9.89 -12.96 4.89
C GLU A 89 -10.05 -12.80 3.37
N GLU A 90 -11.27 -12.87 2.87
CA GLU A 90 -11.59 -12.67 1.45
C GLU A 90 -11.30 -11.23 1.01
N GLY A 91 -11.59 -10.23 1.85
CA GLY A 91 -11.30 -8.82 1.57
C GLY A 91 -9.80 -8.55 1.48
N ILE A 92 -9.04 -9.09 2.45
CA ILE A 92 -7.57 -9.05 2.47
C ILE A 92 -7.00 -9.73 1.22
N ALA A 93 -7.38 -10.99 0.97
CA ALA A 93 -6.89 -11.75 -0.18
C ALA A 93 -7.19 -11.04 -1.52
N ARG A 94 -8.38 -10.45 -1.67
CA ARG A 94 -8.73 -9.65 -2.85
C ARG A 94 -7.87 -8.40 -2.99
N GLY A 95 -7.67 -7.64 -1.91
CA GLY A 95 -6.85 -6.43 -1.91
C GLY A 95 -5.40 -6.70 -2.31
N TYR A 96 -4.73 -7.63 -1.62
CA TYR A 96 -3.34 -7.99 -1.94
C TYR A 96 -3.21 -8.64 -3.32
N GLY A 97 -4.16 -9.50 -3.71
CA GLY A 97 -4.16 -10.11 -5.04
C GLY A 97 -4.26 -9.08 -6.17
N ALA A 98 -5.11 -8.07 -6.01
CA ALA A 98 -5.22 -6.97 -6.96
C ALA A 98 -3.94 -6.11 -6.99
N ALA A 99 -3.39 -5.75 -5.83
CA ALA A 99 -2.17 -4.95 -5.73
C ALA A 99 -0.93 -5.67 -6.31
N ALA A 100 -0.80 -6.98 -6.08
CA ALA A 100 0.28 -7.78 -6.66
C ALA A 100 0.17 -7.86 -8.19
N ARG A 101 -1.06 -7.95 -8.74
CA ARG A 101 -1.30 -7.89 -10.19
C ARG A 101 -0.95 -6.53 -10.77
N GLU A 102 -1.33 -5.45 -10.08
CA GLU A 102 -0.97 -4.07 -10.46
C GLU A 102 0.56 -3.88 -10.50
N ALA A 103 1.25 -4.29 -9.42
CA ALA A 103 2.71 -4.23 -9.34
C ALA A 103 3.37 -5.01 -10.49
N ARG A 104 2.91 -6.24 -10.74
CA ARG A 104 3.40 -7.07 -11.85
C ARG A 104 3.15 -6.44 -13.21
N GLY A 105 1.96 -5.86 -13.42
CA GLY A 105 1.60 -5.14 -14.64
C GLY A 105 2.49 -3.91 -14.89
N ALA A 106 2.97 -3.29 -13.82
CA ALA A 106 3.96 -2.21 -13.87
C ALA A 106 5.42 -2.69 -14.03
N GLY A 107 5.65 -4.00 -14.18
CA GLY A 107 6.98 -4.59 -14.38
C GLY A 107 7.77 -4.83 -13.09
N ALA A 108 7.13 -4.88 -11.92
CA ALA A 108 7.80 -5.20 -10.67
C ALA A 108 8.27 -6.66 -10.64
N HIS A 109 9.54 -6.87 -10.29
CA HIS A 109 10.14 -8.19 -10.06
C HIS A 109 10.33 -8.46 -8.57
N GLU A 110 10.62 -7.43 -7.79
CA GLU A 110 10.73 -7.48 -6.33
C GLU A 110 9.63 -6.64 -5.66
N VAL A 111 8.82 -7.29 -4.83
CA VAL A 111 7.69 -6.66 -4.15
C VAL A 111 7.82 -6.85 -2.65
N VAL A 112 7.70 -5.75 -1.91
CA VAL A 112 7.54 -5.77 -0.46
C VAL A 112 6.07 -5.52 -0.17
N ALA A 113 5.44 -6.34 0.65
CA ALA A 113 4.07 -6.15 1.09
C ALA A 113 4.05 -6.01 2.61
N VAL A 114 3.48 -4.91 3.10
CA VAL A 114 3.21 -4.72 4.52
C VAL A 114 2.16 -5.74 4.94
N ALA A 115 2.27 -6.32 6.13
CA ALA A 115 1.23 -7.23 6.63
C ALA A 115 -0.06 -6.44 6.95
N PRO A 116 -1.26 -7.02 6.75
CA PRO A 116 -2.50 -6.38 7.21
C PRO A 116 -2.49 -6.20 8.74
N PRO A 117 -3.20 -5.19 9.26
CA PRO A 117 -3.36 -5.02 10.71
C PRO A 117 -4.03 -6.27 11.32
N ALA A 118 -3.62 -6.61 12.54
CA ALA A 118 -4.13 -7.75 13.32
C ALA A 118 -5.53 -7.49 13.89
#